data_AF-A0A7M3LS73-F1
#
_entry.id   AF-A0A7M3LS73-F1
#
_cell.length_a   1.000
_cell.length_b   1.000
_cell.length_c   1.000
_cell.angle_alpha   90.00
_cell.angle_beta   90.00
_cell.angle_gamma   90.00
#
_symmetry.space_group_name_H-M   'P 1'
#
loop_
_entity.id
_entity.type
_entity.pdbx_description
1 polymer ?
#
loop_
_entity_poly.entity_id
_entity_poly.type
_entity_poly.pdbx_seq_one_letter_code
_entity_poly.pdbx_strand_id
1 'polypeptide(L)' 'MFRTTCGSGWLLPPAPERRRRHPGPKAPAEPVYQALSAVNIAPATARITAADLIVIHRDQRMYEWESYAHAPMR' A
#
# COMPACT_ATOMS: atom_id res chain seq x y z
N MET A 1 -0.63 -15.88 -12.22
CA MET A 1 0.65 -16.43 -11.75
C MET A 1 1.69 -15.32 -11.86
N PHE A 2 1.89 -14.53 -10.80
CA PHE A 2 2.92 -13.49 -10.77
C PHE A 2 3.67 -13.60 -9.45
N ARG A 3 4.97 -13.93 -9.54
CA ARG A 3 5.91 -13.98 -8.41
C ARG A 3 6.49 -12.57 -8.22
N THR A 4 6.29 -11.98 -7.05
CA THR A 4 7.15 -10.90 -6.57
C THR A 4 8.21 -11.51 -5.66
N THR A 5 9.43 -11.67 -6.17
CA THR A 5 10.59 -11.98 -5.33
C THR A 5 11.16 -10.66 -4.81
N CYS A 6 10.93 -10.36 -3.53
CA CYS A 6 11.75 -9.36 -2.84
C CYS A 6 13.07 -10.02 -2.44
N GLY A 7 14.19 -9.37 -2.77
CA GLY A 7 15.55 -9.92 -2.81
C GLY A 7 16.20 -10.26 -1.46
N SER A 8 15.50 -10.92 -0.56
CA SER A 8 16.06 -11.45 0.68
C SER A 8 15.39 -12.78 0.96
N GLY A 9 16.13 -13.87 0.79
CA GLY A 9 15.67 -15.27 0.77
C GLY A 9 15.07 -15.82 2.08
N TRP A 10 14.15 -15.09 2.69
CA TRP A 10 13.27 -15.58 3.74
C TRP A 10 11.99 -16.12 3.11
N LEU A 11 11.76 -17.44 3.25
CA LEU A 11 10.42 -17.98 3.07
C LEU A 11 9.55 -17.44 4.20
N LEU A 12 8.76 -16.40 3.93
CA LEU A 12 7.61 -16.13 4.80
C LEU A 12 6.63 -17.30 4.65
N PRO A 13 6.18 -17.93 5.76
CA PRO A 13 5.06 -18.84 5.68
C PRO A 13 3.86 -18.10 5.08
N PRO A 14 3.02 -18.76 4.25
CA PRO A 14 1.83 -18.11 3.71
C PRO A 14 0.98 -17.60 4.87
N ALA A 15 0.71 -16.29 4.89
CA ALA A 15 -0.15 -15.70 5.90
C ALA A 15 -1.53 -16.38 5.80
N PRO A 16 -2.19 -16.73 6.93
CA PRO A 16 -3.53 -17.28 6.88
C PRO A 16 -4.44 -16.27 6.16
N GLU A 17 -5.21 -16.76 5.18
CA GLU A 17 -6.17 -15.99 4.40
C GLU A 17 -7.32 -15.52 5.30
N ARG A 18 -7.06 -14.56 6.19
CA ARG A 18 -8.10 -13.78 6.84
C ARG A 18 -8.71 -12.90 5.77
N ARG A 19 -9.93 -13.23 5.34
CA ARG A 19 -10.79 -12.33 4.56
C ARG A 19 -10.86 -10.98 5.26
N ARG A 20 -10.01 -10.04 4.85
CA ARG A 20 -10.07 -8.65 5.31
C ARG A 20 -11.26 -8.01 4.59
N ARG A 21 -12.38 -7.87 5.29
CA ARG A 21 -13.44 -6.97 4.83
C ARG A 21 -12.88 -5.55 4.95
N HIS A 22 -12.76 -4.88 3.82
CA HIS A 22 -12.48 -3.45 3.84
C HIS A 22 -13.74 -2.76 4.38
N PRO A 23 -13.63 -1.93 5.43
CA PRO A 23 -14.73 -1.10 5.85
C PRO A 23 -15.20 -0.26 4.66
N GLY A 24 -16.51 -0.22 4.43
CA GLY A 24 -17.08 0.69 3.45
C GLY A 24 -16.79 2.15 3.83
N PRO A 25 -17.04 3.11 2.93
CA PRO A 25 -16.65 4.52 3.09
C PRO A 25 -17.32 5.26 4.27
N LYS A 26 -18.18 4.59 5.04
CA LYS A 26 -18.89 5.11 6.21
C LYS A 26 -18.46 4.46 7.53
N ALA A 27 -17.45 3.60 7.53
CA ALA A 27 -16.98 3.03 8.78
C ALA A 27 -16.29 4.10 9.65
N PRO A 28 -16.42 4.02 10.98
CA PRO A 28 -15.72 4.93 11.88
C PRO A 28 -14.20 4.75 11.73
N ALA A 29 -13.47 5.87 11.67
CA ALA A 29 -12.01 5.87 11.58
C ALA A 29 -11.33 5.55 12.93
N GLU A 30 -12.06 5.71 14.04
CA GLU A 30 -11.57 5.56 15.41
C GLU A 30 -10.79 4.25 15.68
N PRO A 31 -11.25 3.07 15.22
CA PRO A 31 -10.50 1.82 15.46
C PRO A 31 -9.14 1.78 14.76
N VAL A 32 -8.98 2.49 13.63
CA VAL A 32 -7.70 2.58 12.92
C VAL A 32 -6.74 3.48 13.69
N TYR A 33 -7.22 4.61 14.21
CA TYR A 33 -6.41 5.50 15.04
C TYR A 33 -5.91 4.80 16.30
N GLN A 34 -6.78 4.09 17.02
CA GLN A 34 -6.41 3.33 18.21
C GLN A 34 -5.40 2.22 17.91
N ALA A 35 -5.57 1.52 16.79
CA ALA A 35 -4.63 0.50 16.38
C ALA A 35 -3.25 1.09 16.04
N LEU A 36 -3.20 2.24 15.36
CA LEU A 36 -1.95 2.91 14.99
C LEU A 36 -1.26 3.57 16.19
N SER A 37 -2.01 4.16 17.12
CA SER A 37 -1.45 4.81 18.32
C SER A 37 -0.86 3.81 19.32
N ALA A 38 -1.34 2.56 19.31
CA ALA A 38 -0.80 1.49 20.13
C ALA A 38 0.56 0.94 19.62
N VAL A 39 0.96 1.26 18.37
CA VAL A 39 2.23 0.80 17.82
C VAL A 39 3.32 1.84 18.05
N ASN A 40 4.38 1.46 18.75
CA ASN A 40 5.59 2.25 18.86
C ASN A 40 6.57 1.89 17.74
N ILE A 41 6.69 2.75 16.73
CA ILE A 41 7.58 2.56 15.57
C ILE A 41 8.65 3.64 15.61
N ALA A 42 9.92 3.25 15.54
CA ALA A 42 11.00 4.22 15.41
C ALA A 42 10.85 5.02 14.11
N PRO A 43 11.01 6.36 14.13
CA PRO A 43 10.98 7.16 12.91
C PRO A 43 12.02 6.68 11.89
N ALA A 44 11.62 6.60 10.62
CA ALA A 44 12.51 6.23 9.53
C ALA A 44 12.72 7.42 8.60
N THR A 45 13.95 7.58 8.12
CA THR A 45 14.27 8.53 7.06
C THR A 45 14.29 7.79 5.73
N ALA A 46 13.56 8.32 4.74
CA ALA A 46 13.56 7.82 3.38
C ALA A 46 14.04 8.90 2.41
N ARG A 47 14.76 8.50 1.35
CA ARG A 47 15.13 9.38 0.24
C ARG A 47 14.20 9.12 -0.92
N ILE A 48 13.57 10.18 -1.43
CA ILE A 48 12.79 10.10 -2.67
C ILE A 48 13.78 10.08 -3.85
N THR A 49 13.73 9.03 -4.66
CA THR A 49 14.64 8.84 -5.80
C THR A 49 13.96 9.00 -7.15
N ALA A 50 12.63 9.03 -7.17
CA ALA A 50 11.84 9.22 -8.38
C ALA A 50 10.40 9.63 -8.02
N ALA A 51 9.67 10.14 -9.00
CA ALA A 51 8.22 10.29 -8.96
C ALA A 51 7.57 9.68 -10.20
N ASP A 52 6.40 9.09 -10.00
CA ASP A 52 5.52 8.63 -11.05
C ASP A 52 4.32 9.58 -11.17
N LEU A 53 4.03 10.02 -12.39
CA LEU A 53 2.74 10.62 -12.73
C LEU A 53 1.80 9.49 -13.09
N ILE A 54 0.72 9.34 -12.32
CA ILE A 54 -0.33 8.36 -12.59
C ILE A 54 -1.61 9.06 -13.05
N VAL A 55 -2.33 8.42 -13.96
CA VAL A 55 -3.70 8.82 -14.31
C VAL A 55 -4.65 7.88 -13.60
N ILE A 56 -5.59 8.45 -12.86
CA ILE A 56 -6.60 7.70 -12.13
C ILE A 56 -7.91 7.81 -12.91
N HIS A 57 -8.31 6.70 -13.51
CA HIS A 57 -9.63 6.56 -14.14
C HIS A 57 -10.61 6.04 -13.10
N ARG A 58 -11.78 6.69 -13.03
CA ARG A 58 -12.88 6.25 -12.19
C ARG A 58 -14.01 5.76 -13.06
N ASP A 59 -13.89 4.54 -13.54
CA ASP A 59 -14.94 3.84 -14.25
C ASP A 59 -15.59 2.76 -13.38
N GLN A 60 -16.90 2.67 -13.55
CA GLN A 60 -17.79 1.60 -13.07
C GLN A 60 -17.40 0.87 -11.76
N ARG A 61 -17.19 1.65 -10.69
CA ARG A 61 -17.08 1.23 -9.28
C ARG A 61 -15.70 0.85 -8.75
N MET A 62 -14.61 0.96 -9.53
CA MET A 62 -13.25 0.77 -9.02
C MET A 62 -12.29 1.85 -9.52
N TYR A 63 -11.21 2.12 -8.78
CA TYR A 63 -10.16 3.02 -9.24
C TYR A 63 -9.14 2.20 -10.01
N GLU A 64 -9.07 2.43 -11.32
CA GLU A 64 -7.97 1.95 -12.16
C GLU A 64 -6.92 3.05 -12.24
N TRP A 65 -5.64 2.68 -12.13
CA TRP A 65 -4.54 3.61 -12.27
C TRP A 65 -3.51 3.06 -13.23
N GLU A 66 -3.02 3.94 -14.10
CA GLU A 66 -1.94 3.66 -15.04
C GLU A 66 -0.81 4.65 -14.83
N SER A 67 0.43 4.19 -15.03
CA SER A 67 1.60 5.06 -15.00
C SER A 67 1.69 5.81 -16.32
N TYR A 68 1.67 7.14 -16.26
CA TYR A 68 1.75 8.02 -17.41
C TYR A 68 3.19 8.47 -17.69
N ALA A 69 3.94 8.83 -16.65
CA ALA A 69 5.33 9.22 -16.79
C ALA A 69 6.14 8.89 -15.52
N HIS A 70 7.43 8.63 -15.70
CA HIS A 70 8.39 8.41 -14.63
C HIS A 70 9.49 9.46 -14.68
N ALA A 71 9.78 10.10 -13.55
CA ALA A 71 10.78 11.14 -13.42
C ALA A 71 11.80 10.78 -12.33
N PRO A 72 13.06 10.49 -12.67
CA PRO A 72 14.10 10.25 -11.68
C PRO A 72 14.47 11.54 -10.93
N MET A 73 14.73 11.44 -9.63
CA MET A 73 15.17 12.54 -8.77
C MET A 73 16.61 12.31 -8.33
N ARG A 74 17.42 13.38 -8.38
CA ARG A 74 18.85 13.37 -8.05
C ARG A 74 19.08 13.69 -6.59
#